data_AF-A0A023GGJ8-F1
#
_entry.id   AF-A0A023GGJ8-F1
#
_cell.length_a   1.000
_cell.length_b   1.000
_cell.length_c   1.000
_cell.angle_alpha   90.00
_cell.angle_beta   90.00
_cell.angle_gamma   90.00
#
_symmetry.space_group_name_H-M   'P 1'
#
loop_
_entity.id
_entity.type
_entity.pdbx_description
1 polymer ?
#
loop_
_entity_poly.entity_id
_entity_poly.type
_entity_poly.pdbx_seq_one_letter_code
_entity_poly.pdbx_strand_id
1 'polypeptide(L)'
;MKCHYEVLGVSKSVTPEELKLSYRKLALLWHPDKNPDNLQEATEQFKLIQQAYDVLSDPQERAWYDKHRDAILSGGLGGDYKDDSLDVYCFFNSSCFSGYGDDEKGFYAVFRDVFQRIAAEDEPYQDEPVEVPGFGESTSPYDEVVGPFYGYWQSYCTARTFTWLDTYDVRTAPNRRVARLMERENRKVRDAARRQRNEEVRQLVQFVRKRDRRVQRRKRELEEKAAESARKSEAK
;
A
#
# COMPACT_ATOMS: atom_id res chain seq x y z
N MET A 1 -1.19 -17.94 4.92
CA MET A 1 -1.66 -17.13 3.77
C MET A 1 -1.25 -17.84 2.48
N LYS A 2 -2.10 -17.94 1.46
CA LYS A 2 -1.71 -18.56 0.17
C LYS A 2 -0.99 -17.54 -0.72
N CYS A 3 0.05 -17.95 -1.41
CA CYS A 3 0.78 -17.05 -2.32
C CYS A 3 -0.05 -16.72 -3.57
N HIS A 4 -0.01 -15.49 -4.07
CA HIS A 4 -0.76 -15.09 -5.29
C HIS A 4 -0.49 -15.97 -6.51
N TYR A 5 0.76 -16.39 -6.72
CA TYR A 5 1.11 -17.35 -7.78
C TYR A 5 0.44 -18.72 -7.58
N GLU A 6 0.29 -19.18 -6.34
CA GLU A 6 -0.38 -20.45 -6.02
C GLU A 6 -1.90 -20.33 -6.21
N VAL A 7 -2.49 -19.20 -5.82
CA VAL A 7 -3.92 -18.90 -6.03
C VAL A 7 -4.27 -18.94 -7.52
N LEU A 8 -3.41 -18.39 -8.37
CA LEU A 8 -3.58 -18.42 -9.82
C LEU A 8 -3.04 -19.68 -10.49
N GLY A 9 -2.41 -20.60 -9.75
CA GLY A 9 -1.83 -21.82 -10.30
C GLY A 9 -0.74 -21.59 -11.35
N VAL A 10 0.04 -20.51 -11.23
CA VAL A 10 1.07 -20.11 -12.21
C VAL A 10 2.46 -20.07 -11.58
N SER A 11 3.50 -20.14 -12.41
CA SER A 11 4.89 -20.02 -11.95
C SER A 11 5.29 -18.56 -11.71
N LYS A 12 6.38 -18.34 -10.98
CA LYS A 12 6.93 -16.99 -10.74
C LYS A 12 7.42 -16.31 -12.04
N SER A 13 7.81 -17.09 -13.04
CA SER A 13 8.26 -16.61 -14.34
C SER A 13 7.12 -16.45 -15.36
N VAL A 14 5.85 -16.45 -14.89
CA VAL A 14 4.67 -16.35 -15.76
C VAL A 14 4.66 -15.05 -16.54
N THR A 15 4.35 -15.16 -17.84
CA THR A 15 4.17 -14.02 -18.72
C THR A 15 2.83 -13.31 -18.47
N PRO A 16 2.68 -12.02 -18.82
CA PRO A 16 1.41 -11.31 -18.65
C PRO A 16 0.22 -11.97 -19.38
N GLU A 17 0.48 -12.60 -20.53
CA GLU A 17 -0.54 -13.30 -21.32
C GLU A 17 -1.04 -14.57 -20.63
N GLU A 18 -0.11 -15.40 -20.14
CA GLU A 18 -0.41 -16.61 -19.38
C GLU A 18 -1.13 -16.30 -18.06
N LEU A 19 -0.71 -15.22 -17.38
CA LEU A 19 -1.36 -14.75 -16.16
C LEU A 19 -2.83 -14.39 -16.43
N LYS A 20 -3.09 -13.64 -17.50
CA LYS A 20 -4.44 -13.26 -17.92
C LYS A 20 -5.30 -14.46 -18.34
N LEU A 21 -4.70 -15.44 -19.00
CA LEU A 21 -5.36 -16.70 -19.37
C LEU A 21 -5.76 -17.50 -18.13
N SER A 22 -4.85 -17.66 -17.16
CA SER A 22 -5.14 -18.38 -15.92
C SER A 22 -6.25 -17.70 -15.12
N TYR A 23 -6.16 -16.37 -14.96
CA TYR A 23 -7.19 -15.57 -14.30
C TYR A 23 -8.57 -15.78 -14.93
N ARG A 24 -8.68 -15.69 -16.26
CA ARG A 24 -9.96 -15.90 -16.97
C ARG A 24 -10.54 -17.30 -16.75
N LYS A 25 -9.70 -18.33 -16.75
CA LYS A 25 -10.14 -19.72 -16.50
C LYS A 25 -10.68 -19.87 -15.07
N LEU A 26 -9.93 -19.40 -14.09
CA LEU A 26 -10.30 -19.52 -12.67
C LEU A 26 -11.51 -18.65 -12.32
N ALA A 27 -11.61 -17.44 -12.87
CA ALA A 27 -12.76 -16.56 -12.69
C ALA A 27 -14.06 -17.17 -13.25
N LEU A 28 -13.99 -17.87 -14.39
CA LEU A 28 -15.14 -18.59 -14.94
C LEU A 28 -15.50 -19.83 -14.11
N LEU A 29 -14.49 -20.53 -13.58
CA LEU A 29 -14.69 -21.73 -12.77
C LEU A 29 -15.38 -21.39 -11.44
N TRP A 30 -14.95 -20.32 -10.78
CA TRP A 30 -15.44 -19.89 -9.47
C TRP A 30 -16.50 -18.77 -9.55
N HIS A 31 -17.09 -18.53 -10.72
CA HIS A 31 -18.15 -17.53 -10.85
C HIS A 31 -19.38 -17.95 -10.03
N PRO A 32 -20.01 -17.06 -9.25
CA PRO A 32 -21.18 -17.39 -8.43
C PRO A 32 -22.33 -17.96 -9.25
N ASP A 33 -22.59 -17.43 -10.46
CA ASP A 33 -23.63 -17.96 -11.36
C ASP A 33 -23.42 -19.43 -11.79
N LYS A 34 -22.17 -19.90 -11.82
CA LYS A 34 -21.86 -21.29 -12.19
C LYS A 34 -21.83 -22.23 -10.99
N ASN A 35 -21.82 -21.69 -9.77
CA ASN A 35 -21.74 -22.43 -8.53
C ASN A 35 -22.89 -22.03 -7.58
N PRO A 36 -24.16 -22.19 -7.99
CA PRO A 36 -25.31 -21.80 -7.17
C PRO A 36 -25.37 -22.58 -5.85
N ASP A 37 -24.93 -23.84 -5.86
CA ASP A 37 -24.93 -24.70 -4.67
C ASP A 37 -23.80 -24.39 -3.68
N ASN A 38 -22.77 -23.65 -4.12
CA ASN A 38 -21.60 -23.32 -3.32
C ASN A 38 -21.22 -21.83 -3.42
N LEU A 39 -22.23 -20.97 -3.29
CA LEU A 39 -22.11 -19.51 -3.45
C LEU A 39 -21.07 -18.88 -2.52
N GLN A 40 -21.00 -19.31 -1.27
CA GLN A 40 -20.06 -18.73 -0.29
C GLN A 40 -18.61 -19.04 -0.67
N GLU A 41 -18.25 -20.31 -0.85
CA GLU A 41 -16.89 -20.70 -1.20
C GLU A 41 -16.49 -20.12 -2.57
N ALA A 42 -17.40 -20.15 -3.55
CA ALA A 42 -17.16 -19.57 -4.87
C ALA A 42 -16.88 -18.07 -4.79
N THR A 43 -17.65 -17.33 -3.99
CA THR A 43 -17.42 -15.89 -3.78
C THR A 43 -16.08 -15.61 -3.12
N GLU A 44 -15.68 -16.41 -2.13
CA GLU A 44 -14.38 -16.28 -1.46
C GLU A 44 -13.21 -16.60 -2.39
N GLN A 45 -13.27 -17.70 -3.13
CA GLN A 45 -12.25 -18.06 -4.11
C GLN A 45 -12.16 -17.02 -5.23
N PHE A 46 -13.29 -16.55 -5.74
CA PHE A 46 -13.34 -15.52 -6.78
C PHE A 46 -12.66 -14.23 -6.33
N LYS A 47 -12.91 -13.79 -5.08
CA LYS A 47 -12.23 -12.63 -4.49
C LYS A 47 -10.71 -12.84 -4.41
N LEU A 48 -10.26 -14.02 -3.97
CA LEU A 48 -8.82 -14.34 -3.89
C LEU A 48 -8.16 -14.36 -5.27
N ILE A 49 -8.83 -14.91 -6.28
CA ILE A 49 -8.36 -14.97 -7.68
C ILE A 49 -8.23 -13.57 -8.26
N GLN A 50 -9.27 -12.73 -8.07
CA GLN A 50 -9.25 -11.34 -8.53
C GLN A 50 -8.13 -10.55 -7.87
N GLN A 51 -7.95 -10.70 -6.55
CA GLN A 51 -6.87 -10.06 -5.82
C GLN A 51 -5.48 -10.48 -6.33
N ALA A 52 -5.24 -11.78 -6.48
CA ALA A 52 -3.96 -12.28 -6.97
C ALA A 52 -3.65 -11.74 -8.36
N TYR A 53 -4.66 -11.61 -9.22
CA TYR A 53 -4.51 -11.03 -10.55
C TYR A 53 -4.23 -9.53 -10.49
N ASP A 54 -4.94 -8.76 -9.67
CA ASP A 54 -4.74 -7.32 -9.52
C ASP A 54 -3.28 -6.99 -9.14
N VAL A 55 -2.72 -7.71 -8.16
CA VAL A 55 -1.33 -7.52 -7.71
C VAL A 55 -0.31 -7.98 -8.77
N LEU A 56 -0.51 -9.15 -9.37
CA LEU A 56 0.48 -9.73 -10.30
C LEU A 56 0.41 -9.13 -11.72
N SER A 57 -0.69 -8.48 -12.08
CA SER A 57 -0.87 -7.88 -13.41
C SER A 57 -0.21 -6.51 -13.53
N ASP A 58 -0.07 -5.76 -12.45
CA ASP A 58 0.67 -4.49 -12.41
C ASP A 58 2.16 -4.77 -12.15
N PRO A 59 3.09 -4.39 -13.05
CA PRO A 59 4.52 -4.67 -12.88
C PRO A 59 5.13 -4.08 -11.60
N GLN A 60 4.64 -2.93 -11.15
CA GLN A 60 5.13 -2.28 -9.94
C GLN A 60 4.60 -2.99 -8.70
N GLU A 61 3.30 -3.32 -8.66
CA GLU A 61 2.71 -4.08 -7.54
C GLU A 61 3.30 -5.50 -7.47
N ARG A 62 3.55 -6.15 -8.62
CA ARG A 62 4.23 -7.46 -8.70
C ARG A 62 5.65 -7.40 -8.18
N ALA A 63 6.46 -6.44 -8.63
CA ALA A 63 7.84 -6.29 -8.17
C ALA A 63 7.91 -6.05 -6.65
N TRP A 64 6.98 -5.25 -6.14
CA TRP A 64 6.89 -4.98 -4.71
C TRP A 64 6.41 -6.21 -3.92
N TYR A 65 5.41 -6.93 -4.42
CA TYR A 65 4.96 -8.20 -3.84
C TYR A 65 6.09 -9.23 -3.82
N ASP A 66 6.82 -9.40 -4.92
CA ASP A 66 7.94 -10.35 -5.02
C ASP A 66 9.06 -10.02 -4.02
N LYS A 67 9.35 -8.74 -3.82
CA LYS A 67 10.37 -8.27 -2.86
C LYS A 67 9.99 -8.54 -1.40
N HIS A 68 8.69 -8.51 -1.06
CA HIS A 68 8.22 -8.61 0.32
C HIS A 68 7.41 -9.90 0.60
N ARG A 69 7.30 -10.79 -0.38
CA ARG A 69 6.50 -12.02 -0.34
C ARG A 69 6.79 -12.84 0.91
N ASP A 70 8.06 -13.01 1.26
CA ASP A 70 8.43 -13.88 2.37
C ASP A 70 8.02 -13.26 3.71
N ALA A 71 8.08 -11.93 3.86
CA ALA A 71 7.55 -11.21 5.03
C ALA A 71 6.01 -11.31 5.10
N ILE A 72 5.33 -11.19 3.96
CA ILE A 72 3.87 -11.32 3.86
C ILE A 72 3.40 -12.73 4.24
N LEU A 73 4.12 -13.77 3.78
CA LEU A 73 3.76 -15.17 4.04
C LEU A 73 4.12 -15.65 5.44
N SER A 74 5.15 -15.07 6.06
CA SER A 74 5.59 -15.40 7.43
C SER A 74 4.86 -14.62 8.52
N GLY A 75 4.04 -13.61 8.17
CA GLY A 75 3.28 -12.82 9.14
C GLY A 75 4.10 -11.76 9.87
N GLY A 76 5.12 -11.21 9.19
CA GLY A 76 6.02 -10.19 9.74
C GLY A 76 7.49 -10.48 9.46
N LEU A 77 8.33 -9.45 9.51
CA LEU A 77 9.79 -9.58 9.39
C LEU A 77 10.32 -10.41 10.57
N GLY A 78 10.79 -11.63 10.30
CA GLY A 78 11.36 -12.56 11.28
C GLY A 78 12.67 -12.08 11.91
N GLY A 79 12.56 -11.12 12.82
CA GLY A 79 13.60 -10.72 13.78
C GLY A 79 13.03 -10.73 15.20
N ASP A 80 13.88 -10.93 16.20
CA ASP A 80 13.54 -11.06 17.63
C ASP A 80 12.91 -9.78 18.25
N TYR A 81 12.73 -8.73 17.45
CA TYR A 81 12.12 -7.46 17.83
C TYR A 81 10.73 -7.33 17.21
N LYS A 82 9.69 -7.32 18.04
CA LYS A 82 8.34 -6.90 17.63
C LYS A 82 8.30 -5.37 17.60
N ASP A 83 8.38 -4.79 16.41
CA ASP A 83 7.98 -3.40 16.20
C ASP A 83 6.44 -3.37 16.24
N ASP A 84 5.85 -2.72 17.25
CA ASP A 84 4.39 -2.54 17.37
C ASP A 84 3.82 -1.57 16.31
N SER A 85 4.59 -1.29 15.25
CA SER A 85 4.15 -0.45 14.15
C SER A 85 3.08 -1.13 13.31
N LEU A 86 2.20 -0.33 12.73
CA LEU A 86 1.19 -0.79 11.82
C LEU A 86 1.86 -1.48 10.63
N ASP A 87 1.57 -2.78 10.53
CA ASP A 87 1.88 -3.56 9.34
C ASP A 87 1.01 -3.08 8.18
N VAL A 88 1.55 -2.13 7.41
CA VAL A 88 0.87 -1.59 6.24
C VAL A 88 0.67 -2.64 5.14
N TYR A 89 1.44 -3.73 5.14
CA TYR A 89 1.37 -4.79 4.13
C TYR A 89 0.00 -5.47 4.11
N CYS A 90 -0.64 -5.59 5.28
CA CYS A 90 -1.98 -6.15 5.41
C CYS A 90 -3.05 -5.34 4.64
N PHE A 91 -2.77 -4.08 4.31
CA PHE A 91 -3.68 -3.18 3.61
C PHE A 91 -3.40 -3.06 2.10
N PHE A 92 -2.36 -3.73 1.58
CA PHE A 92 -2.15 -3.92 0.13
C PHE A 92 -3.04 -5.02 -0.46
N ASN A 93 -4.17 -5.29 0.20
CA ASN A 93 -5.08 -6.35 -0.13
C ASN A 93 -6.47 -5.78 -0.33
N SER A 94 -7.07 -6.00 -1.50
CA SER A 94 -8.46 -5.61 -1.79
C SER A 94 -9.49 -6.26 -0.85
N SER A 95 -9.12 -7.28 -0.07
CA SER A 95 -9.94 -7.90 0.96
C SER A 95 -9.93 -7.14 2.30
N CYS A 96 -9.06 -6.14 2.49
CA CYS A 96 -9.06 -5.34 3.71
C CYS A 96 -10.27 -4.40 3.80
N PHE A 97 -10.99 -4.19 2.68
CA PHE A 97 -12.22 -3.41 2.61
C PHE A 97 -13.30 -4.14 1.79
N SER A 98 -14.55 -3.79 2.02
CA SER A 98 -15.72 -4.27 1.29
C SER A 98 -16.55 -3.09 0.77
N GLY A 99 -16.46 -2.85 -0.54
CA GLY A 99 -17.19 -1.76 -1.18
C GLY A 99 -16.54 -0.39 -0.98
N TYR A 100 -17.16 0.61 -1.59
CA TYR A 100 -16.69 2.01 -1.59
C TYR A 100 -17.65 2.92 -0.80
N GLY A 101 -18.19 2.40 0.30
CA GLY A 101 -18.97 3.18 1.25
C GLY A 101 -18.11 3.73 2.39
N ASP A 102 -18.77 4.49 3.26
CA ASP A 102 -18.23 4.98 4.54
C ASP A 102 -18.59 4.06 5.72
N ASP A 103 -19.11 2.87 5.43
CA ASP A 103 -19.35 1.83 6.42
C ASP A 103 -18.04 1.35 7.07
N GLU A 104 -18.12 0.69 8.22
CA GLU A 104 -16.92 0.29 9.01
C GLU A 104 -15.90 -0.53 8.22
N LYS A 105 -16.37 -1.33 7.25
CA LYS A 105 -15.52 -2.12 6.35
C LYS A 105 -15.36 -1.49 4.98
N GLY A 106 -15.96 -0.34 4.73
CA GLY A 106 -15.88 0.38 3.47
C GLY A 106 -14.47 0.93 3.24
N PHE A 107 -14.11 1.08 1.96
CA PHE A 107 -12.82 1.61 1.54
C PHE A 107 -12.40 2.87 2.30
N TYR A 108 -13.33 3.83 2.46
CA TYR A 108 -12.99 5.12 3.07
C TYR A 108 -12.77 5.04 4.57
N ALA A 109 -13.56 4.23 5.29
CA ALA A 109 -13.37 4.07 6.73
C ALA A 109 -12.08 3.32 7.05
N VAL A 110 -11.80 2.22 6.34
CA VAL A 110 -10.60 1.40 6.53
C VAL A 110 -9.34 2.23 6.31
N PHE A 111 -9.22 2.89 5.15
CA PHE A 111 -8.02 3.66 4.86
C PHE A 111 -7.90 4.94 5.69
N ARG A 112 -9.02 5.55 6.12
CA ARG A 112 -8.99 6.67 7.07
C ARG A 112 -8.35 6.25 8.40
N ASP A 113 -8.77 5.13 8.97
CA ASP A 113 -8.19 4.59 10.20
C ASP A 113 -6.70 4.23 10.02
N VAL A 114 -6.34 3.60 8.91
CA VAL A 114 -4.94 3.28 8.58
C VAL A 114 -4.05 4.53 8.58
N PHE A 115 -4.44 5.58 7.85
CA PHE A 115 -3.64 6.80 7.79
C PHE A 115 -3.62 7.57 9.12
N GLN A 116 -4.70 7.53 9.90
CA GLN A 116 -4.72 8.08 11.26
C GLN A 116 -3.74 7.36 12.18
N ARG A 117 -3.67 6.02 12.12
CA ARG A 117 -2.70 5.25 12.90
C ARG A 117 -1.26 5.54 12.48
N ILE A 118 -0.99 5.63 11.18
CA ILE A 118 0.35 6.00 10.69
C ILE A 118 0.74 7.39 11.20
N ALA A 119 -0.18 8.35 11.18
CA ALA A 119 0.08 9.69 11.72
C ALA A 119 0.33 9.67 13.24
N ALA A 120 -0.46 8.89 14.00
CA ALA A 120 -0.32 8.75 15.45
C ALA A 120 1.00 8.07 15.86
N GLU A 121 1.59 7.21 15.02
CA GLU A 121 2.92 6.65 15.27
C GLU A 121 4.03 7.69 15.21
N ASP A 122 3.87 8.70 14.35
CA ASP A 122 4.85 9.75 14.13
C ASP A 122 4.70 10.92 15.11
N GLU A 123 3.48 11.20 15.58
CA GLU A 123 3.13 12.32 16.47
C GLU A 123 4.08 12.48 17.68
N PRO A 124 4.47 11.43 18.44
CA PRO A 124 5.37 11.57 19.59
C PRO A 124 6.80 12.02 19.25
N TYR A 125 7.19 11.94 17.97
CA TYR A 125 8.53 12.25 17.48
C TYR A 125 8.61 13.59 16.74
N GLN A 126 7.49 14.30 16.62
CA GLN A 126 7.44 15.62 16.00
C GLN A 126 7.83 16.70 17.03
N ASP A 127 8.73 17.61 16.64
CA ASP A 127 9.14 18.73 17.49
C ASP A 127 8.04 19.81 17.61
N GLU A 128 7.22 19.95 16.56
CA GLU A 128 6.08 20.87 16.50
C GLU A 128 4.84 20.14 15.98
N PRO A 129 3.61 20.53 16.40
CA PRO A 129 2.39 19.94 15.88
C PRO A 129 2.29 20.13 14.36
N VAL A 130 2.35 19.05 13.60
CA VAL A 130 2.15 19.08 12.15
C VAL A 130 0.68 18.80 11.86
N GLU A 131 0.02 19.70 11.14
CA GLU A 131 -1.34 19.46 10.67
C GLU A 131 -1.33 18.41 9.55
N VAL A 132 -1.72 17.18 9.88
CA VAL A 132 -1.79 16.06 8.94
C VAL A 132 -3.15 16.06 8.24
N PRO A 133 -3.22 16.24 6.91
CA PRO A 133 -4.50 16.20 6.20
C PRO A 133 -5.18 14.84 6.33
N GLY A 134 -6.47 14.85 6.68
CA GLY A 134 -7.28 13.65 6.81
C GLY A 134 -7.72 13.04 5.47
N PHE A 135 -8.04 11.74 5.46
CA PHE A 135 -8.45 11.03 4.23
C PHE A 135 -9.86 11.42 3.72
N GLY A 136 -10.71 11.93 4.61
CA GLY A 136 -12.10 12.28 4.33
C GLY A 136 -13.05 11.08 4.23
N GLU A 137 -14.14 11.30 3.51
CA GLU A 137 -15.27 10.40 3.27
C GLU A 137 -15.52 10.21 1.77
N SER A 138 -16.44 9.32 1.40
CA SER A 138 -16.77 9.02 0.00
C SER A 138 -17.23 10.23 -0.81
N THR A 139 -17.85 11.21 -0.15
CA THR A 139 -18.42 12.44 -0.74
C THR A 139 -17.51 13.65 -0.63
N SER A 140 -16.33 13.51 -0.01
CA SER A 140 -15.45 14.67 0.22
C SER A 140 -14.99 15.34 -1.07
N PRO A 141 -14.94 16.68 -1.11
CA PRO A 141 -14.51 17.43 -2.28
C PRO A 141 -13.04 17.18 -2.62
N TYR A 142 -12.74 17.08 -3.91
CA TYR A 142 -11.40 16.74 -4.37
C TYR A 142 -10.38 17.82 -4.02
N ASP A 143 -10.69 19.07 -4.33
CA ASP A 143 -9.72 20.16 -4.26
C ASP A 143 -9.40 20.61 -2.81
N GLU A 144 -10.32 20.38 -1.87
CA GLU A 144 -10.15 20.79 -0.46
C GLU A 144 -9.63 19.66 0.44
N VAL A 145 -10.00 18.40 0.16
CA VAL A 145 -9.67 17.27 1.04
C VAL A 145 -8.74 16.28 0.33
N VAL A 146 -9.18 15.73 -0.80
CA VAL A 146 -8.50 14.61 -1.46
C VAL A 146 -7.15 15.02 -2.03
N GLY A 147 -7.07 16.20 -2.66
CA GLY A 147 -5.87 16.77 -3.24
C GLY A 147 -4.78 17.04 -2.19
N PRO A 148 -5.08 17.85 -1.15
CA PRO A 148 -4.14 18.10 -0.05
C PRO A 148 -3.71 16.82 0.66
N PHE A 149 -4.63 15.87 0.90
CA PHE A 149 -4.31 14.55 1.43
C PHE A 149 -3.24 13.84 0.59
N TYR A 150 -3.50 13.62 -0.69
CA TYR A 150 -2.55 12.89 -1.53
C TYR A 150 -1.25 13.67 -1.77
N GLY A 151 -1.27 15.00 -1.72
CA GLY A 151 -0.07 15.84 -1.79
C GLY A 151 0.86 15.62 -0.60
N TYR A 152 0.31 15.64 0.62
CA TYR A 152 1.06 15.34 1.85
C TYR A 152 1.57 13.89 1.84
N TRP A 153 0.68 12.92 1.68
CA TRP A 153 1.01 11.51 1.87
C TRP A 153 1.91 10.92 0.76
N GLN A 154 1.91 11.46 -0.45
CA GLN A 154 2.89 11.06 -1.48
C GLN A 154 4.32 11.48 -1.14
N SER A 155 4.48 12.54 -0.34
CA SER A 155 5.76 13.04 0.13
C SER A 155 6.09 12.63 1.56
N TYR A 156 5.30 11.72 2.15
CA TYR A 156 5.41 11.26 3.53
C TYR A 156 6.84 10.92 3.94
N CYS A 157 7.27 11.42 5.10
CA CYS A 157 8.54 11.12 5.73
C CYS A 157 8.30 10.86 7.21
N THR A 158 8.66 9.67 7.70
CA THR A 158 8.47 9.33 9.10
C THR A 158 9.30 10.20 10.02
N ALA A 159 8.68 10.71 11.09
CA ALA A 159 9.36 11.43 12.17
C ALA A 159 10.12 10.50 13.13
N ARG A 160 9.83 9.18 13.10
CA ARG A 160 10.42 8.18 13.99
C ARG A 160 11.95 8.19 13.94
N THR A 161 12.56 8.08 15.12
CA THR A 161 14.02 8.18 15.26
C THR A 161 14.74 6.91 14.85
N PHE A 162 14.14 5.73 15.07
CA PHE A 162 14.72 4.39 14.89
C PHE A 162 15.96 4.12 15.75
N THR A 163 16.17 4.89 16.82
CA THR A 163 17.35 4.72 17.70
C THR A 163 17.39 3.37 18.42
N TRP A 164 16.25 2.69 18.56
CA TRP A 164 16.19 1.33 19.11
C TRP A 164 16.81 0.26 18.19
N LEU A 165 17.07 0.60 16.92
CA LEU A 165 17.78 -0.29 15.98
C LEU A 165 19.30 -0.11 16.01
N ASP A 166 19.82 0.78 16.85
CA ASP A 166 21.25 1.02 16.96
C ASP A 166 21.98 -0.27 17.37
N THR A 167 22.95 -0.68 16.55
CA THR A 167 23.70 -1.93 16.76
C THR A 167 24.86 -1.76 17.72
N TYR A 168 25.31 -0.52 17.93
CA TYR A 168 26.44 -0.18 18.78
C TYR A 168 26.06 0.87 19.82
N ASP A 169 26.43 0.66 21.08
CA ASP A 169 26.36 1.74 22.08
C ASP A 169 27.60 2.63 22.00
N VAL A 170 27.45 3.82 21.41
CA VAL A 170 28.54 4.80 21.21
C VAL A 170 29.21 5.22 22.53
N ARG A 171 28.54 5.09 23.68
CA ARG A 171 29.08 5.43 25.01
C ARG A 171 30.18 4.46 25.44
N THR A 172 30.17 3.24 24.91
CA THR A 172 31.16 2.19 25.20
C THR A 172 32.42 2.30 24.35
N ALA A 173 32.48 3.27 23.44
CA ALA A 173 33.58 3.39 22.49
C ALA A 173 34.93 3.69 23.18
N PRO A 174 36.01 2.97 22.83
CA PRO A 174 37.31 3.12 23.47
C PRO A 174 38.01 4.46 23.14
N ASN A 175 37.62 5.12 22.05
CA ASN A 175 38.13 6.45 21.70
C ASN A 175 37.21 7.16 20.71
N ARG A 176 37.45 8.47 20.49
CA ARG A 176 36.65 9.33 19.60
C ARG A 176 36.57 8.82 18.15
N ARG A 177 37.62 8.16 17.65
CA ARG A 177 37.62 7.63 16.27
C ARG A 177 36.69 6.44 16.14
N VAL A 178 36.73 5.51 17.11
CA VAL A 178 35.84 4.34 17.14
C VAL A 178 34.40 4.77 17.37
N ALA A 179 34.15 5.75 18.26
CA ALA A 179 32.82 6.33 18.46
C ALA A 179 32.19 6.87 17.16
N ARG A 180 32.99 7.55 16.33
CA ARG A 180 32.54 8.05 15.01
C ARG A 180 32.22 6.93 14.02
N LEU A 181 32.96 5.81 14.07
CA LEU A 181 32.68 4.66 13.22
C LEU A 181 31.40 3.94 13.67
N MET A 182 31.22 3.76 14.99
CA MET A 182 30.01 3.20 15.58
C MET A 182 28.77 4.03 15.23
N GLU A 183 28.82 5.35 15.44
CA GLU A 183 27.72 6.26 15.09
C GLU A 183 27.43 6.27 13.58
N ARG A 184 28.46 6.16 12.74
CA ARG A 184 28.28 6.06 11.29
C ARG A 184 27.51 4.80 10.93
N GLU A 185 27.78 3.66 11.56
CA GLU A 185 27.01 2.44 11.29
C GLU A 185 25.60 2.48 11.86
N ASN A 186 25.41 2.96 13.09
CA ASN A 186 24.07 3.19 13.63
C ASN A 186 23.26 4.09 12.70
N ARG A 187 23.84 5.20 12.23
CA ARG A 187 23.19 6.08 11.26
C ARG A 187 22.79 5.35 9.99
N LYS A 188 23.63 4.48 9.42
CA LYS A 188 23.26 3.69 8.23
C LYS A 188 22.08 2.77 8.50
N VAL A 189 22.02 2.14 9.66
CA VAL A 189 20.91 1.27 10.07
C VAL A 189 19.62 2.10 10.19
N ARG A 190 19.65 3.23 10.91
CA ARG A 190 18.50 4.13 11.04
C ARG A 190 18.04 4.69 9.70
N ASP A 191 18.96 5.16 8.87
CA ASP A 191 18.66 5.71 7.54
C ASP A 191 18.11 4.63 6.60
N ALA A 192 18.51 3.37 6.74
CA ALA A 192 17.92 2.25 6.00
C ALA A 192 16.47 1.98 6.46
N ALA A 193 16.23 1.91 7.78
CA ALA A 193 14.91 1.69 8.34
C ALA A 193 13.92 2.81 7.98
N ARG A 194 14.34 4.08 8.08
CA ARG A 194 13.52 5.24 7.65
C ARG A 194 13.16 5.17 6.18
N ARG A 195 14.14 4.85 5.32
CA ARG A 195 13.90 4.68 3.88
C ARG A 195 12.89 3.57 3.61
N GLN A 196 13.00 2.46 4.33
CA GLN A 196 12.06 1.34 4.22
C GLN A 196 10.65 1.77 4.63
N ARG A 197 10.45 2.34 5.83
CA ARG A 197 9.13 2.79 6.29
C ARG A 197 8.50 3.83 5.35
N ASN A 198 9.29 4.77 4.86
CA ASN A 198 8.82 5.77 3.90
C ASN A 198 8.36 5.13 2.59
N GLU A 199 9.12 4.17 2.07
CA GLU A 199 8.76 3.46 0.85
C GLU A 199 7.47 2.66 1.03
N GLU A 200 7.33 1.94 2.14
CA GLU A 200 6.13 1.18 2.49
C GLU A 200 4.87 2.05 2.50
N VAL A 201 4.90 3.18 3.23
CA VAL A 201 3.76 4.10 3.31
C VAL A 201 3.47 4.76 1.96
N ARG A 202 4.50 5.20 1.23
CA ARG A 202 4.30 5.83 -0.10
C ARG A 202 3.75 4.85 -1.13
N GLN A 203 4.14 3.58 -1.09
CA GLN A 203 3.56 2.55 -1.94
C GLN A 203 2.10 2.29 -1.56
N LEU A 204 1.75 2.31 -0.27
CA LEU A 204 0.37 2.19 0.18
C LEU A 204 -0.47 3.35 -0.37
N VAL A 205 0.06 4.57 -0.29
CA VAL A 205 -0.61 5.76 -0.84
C VAL A 205 -0.87 5.63 -2.34
N GLN A 206 0.10 5.09 -3.10
CA GLN A 206 -0.09 4.83 -4.53
C GLN A 206 -1.16 3.76 -4.78
N PHE A 207 -1.14 2.68 -4.00
CA PHE A 207 -2.13 1.60 -4.06
C PHE A 207 -3.55 2.12 -3.82
N VAL A 208 -3.74 2.92 -2.77
CA VAL A 208 -5.02 3.54 -2.40
C VAL A 208 -5.45 4.55 -3.48
N ARG A 209 -4.54 5.43 -3.93
CA ARG A 209 -4.83 6.44 -4.95
C ARG A 209 -5.33 5.86 -6.26
N LYS A 210 -4.76 4.73 -6.71
CA LYS A 210 -5.21 4.03 -7.93
C LYS A 210 -6.67 3.53 -7.79
N ARG A 211 -7.07 3.12 -6.58
CA ARG A 211 -8.36 2.48 -6.30
C ARG A 211 -9.44 3.45 -5.81
N ASP A 212 -9.06 4.66 -5.38
CA ASP A 212 -9.97 5.70 -4.87
C ASP A 212 -10.92 6.22 -5.99
N ARG A 213 -12.24 6.07 -5.77
CA ARG A 213 -13.25 6.48 -6.76
C ARG A 213 -13.31 7.99 -6.94
N ARG A 214 -12.96 8.79 -5.93
CA ARG A 214 -12.90 10.26 -6.01
C ARG A 214 -11.78 10.68 -6.97
N VAL A 215 -10.63 10.01 -6.89
CA VAL A 215 -9.48 10.24 -7.79
C VAL A 215 -9.80 9.79 -9.21
N GLN A 216 -10.39 8.60 -9.38
CA GLN A 216 -10.78 8.09 -10.70
C GLN A 216 -11.78 9.01 -11.41
N ARG A 217 -12.77 9.53 -10.66
CA ARG A 217 -13.76 10.49 -11.17
C ARG A 217 -13.08 11.77 -11.66
N ARG A 218 -12.22 12.38 -10.84
CA ARG A 218 -11.47 13.59 -11.21
C ARG A 218 -10.58 13.38 -12.44
N LYS A 219 -9.88 12.23 -12.51
CA LYS A 219 -9.04 11.89 -13.66
C LYS A 219 -9.87 11.85 -14.95
N ARG A 220 -11.02 11.17 -14.91
CA ARG A 220 -11.93 11.08 -16.06
C ARG A 220 -12.47 12.45 -16.48
N GLU A 221 -12.88 13.29 -15.54
CA GLU A 221 -13.34 14.65 -15.83
C GLU A 221 -12.26 15.50 -16.52
N LEU A 222 -11.00 15.38 -16.09
CA LEU A 222 -9.87 16.09 -16.71
C LEU A 222 -9.58 15.57 -18.12
N GLU A 223 -9.63 14.26 -18.33
CA GLU A 223 -9.47 13.63 -19.65
C GLU A 223 -10.58 14.07 -20.62
N GLU A 224 -11.84 14.11 -20.16
CA GLU A 224 -12.98 14.57 -20.96
C GLU A 224 -12.84 16.05 -21.34
N LYS A 225 -12.46 16.92 -20.38
CA LYS A 225 -12.18 18.34 -20.65
C LYS A 225 -11.02 18.53 -21.63
N ALA A 226 -9.95 17.77 -21.46
CA ALA A 226 -8.80 17.81 -22.37
C ALA A 226 -9.20 17.38 -23.79
N ALA A 227 -9.96 16.29 -23.93
CA ALA A 227 -10.46 15.81 -25.21
C ALA A 227 -11.39 16.83 -25.89
N GLU A 228 -12.26 17.51 -25.13
CA GLU A 228 -13.11 18.57 -25.66
C GLU A 228 -12.28 19.78 -26.13
N SER A 229 -11.27 20.18 -25.36
CA SER A 229 -10.37 21.27 -25.74
C SER A 229 -9.56 20.96 -27.00
N ALA A 230 -9.10 19.70 -27.15
CA ALA A 230 -8.38 19.23 -28.33
C ALA A 230 -9.27 19.25 -29.58
N ARG A 231 -10.51 18.76 -29.47
CA ARG A 231 -11.50 18.83 -30.57
C ARG A 231 -11.78 20.27 -31.00
N LYS A 232 -11.87 21.21 -30.05
CA LYS A 232 -12.07 22.64 -30.35
C LYS A 232 -10.87 23.27 -31.03
N SER A 233 -9.64 22.85 -30.69
CA SER A 233 -8.43 23.33 -31.36
C SER A 233 -8.23 22.75 -32.75
N GLU A 234 -8.67 21.51 -33.00
CA GLU A 234 -8.58 20.87 -34.34
C GLU A 234 -9.63 21.41 -35.32
N ALA A 235 -10.75 21.93 -34.81
CA ALA A 235 -11.83 22.50 -35.62
C ALA A 235 -11.61 23.99 -36.00
N LYS A 236 -10.51 24.61 -35.54
CA LYS A 236 -10.18 26.03 -35.76
C LYS A 236 -8.98 26.17 -36.69
#